data_AF-A0A1F9CZQ8-F1
#
_entry.id   AF-A0A1F9CZQ8-F1
#
_cell.length_a   1.000
_cell.length_b   1.000
_cell.length_c   1.000
_cell.angle_alpha   90.00
_cell.angle_beta   90.00
_cell.angle_gamma   90.00
#
_symmetry.space_group_name_H-M   'P 1'
#
loop_
_entity.id
_entity.type
_entity.pdbx_description
1 polymer ?
#
loop_
_entity_poly.entity_id
_entity_poly.type
_entity_poly.pdbx_seq_one_letter_code
_entity_poly.pdbx_strand_id
1 'polypeptide(L)'
;MNKIDTQGISDQIKSTLKVLESVVASMNSVVGSVEKALGPGKLEEAVVEVKNTLLKVQNFVSDVQKELQAMNLGKTGTNRESTTARLDKIVNSGEIETILGEVKETVKQMNQLVEGLDKRSLAITNNIKSTSENLKRASESLEMLADRVYASPSDLLFGQPPPPRRGNEKQER
;
A
#
# COMPACT_ATOMS: atom_id res chain seq x y z
N MET A 1 -49.14 4.07 23.86
CA MET A 1 -48.25 4.67 22.83
C MET A 1 -46.82 4.35 23.22
N ASN A 2 -46.09 3.60 22.39
CA ASN A 2 -44.64 3.45 22.55
C ASN A 2 -44.00 4.83 22.33
N LYS A 3 -43.34 5.39 23.33
CA LYS A 3 -42.49 6.57 23.13
C LYS A 3 -41.31 6.12 22.27
N ILE A 4 -41.12 6.76 21.13
CA ILE A 4 -39.89 6.56 20.35
C ILE A 4 -38.72 7.07 21.21
N ASP A 5 -37.71 6.23 21.40
CA ASP A 5 -36.51 6.58 22.15
C ASP A 5 -35.57 7.45 21.29
N THR A 6 -35.91 8.73 21.19
CA THR A 6 -35.14 9.68 20.38
C THR A 6 -33.73 9.90 20.91
N GLN A 7 -33.53 9.71 22.22
CA GLN A 7 -32.24 9.91 22.87
C GLN A 7 -31.30 8.75 22.51
N GLY A 8 -31.76 7.50 22.69
CA GLY A 8 -30.99 6.31 22.34
C GLY A 8 -30.60 6.26 20.86
N ILE A 9 -31.55 6.58 19.96
CA ILE A 9 -31.28 6.66 18.51
C ILE A 9 -30.18 7.70 18.21
N SER A 10 -30.28 8.91 18.79
CA SER A 10 -29.29 9.96 18.56
C SER A 10 -27.90 9.58 19.08
N ASP A 11 -27.82 8.94 20.25
CA ASP A 11 -26.56 8.53 20.85
C ASP A 11 -25.88 7.39 20.08
N GLN A 12 -26.65 6.40 19.61
CA GLN A 12 -26.15 5.34 18.74
C GLN A 12 -25.60 5.90 17.43
N ILE A 13 -26.34 6.81 16.81
CA ILE A 13 -25.91 7.46 15.56
C ILE A 13 -24.62 8.26 15.77
N LYS A 14 -24.52 9.06 16.84
CA LYS A 14 -23.28 9.80 17.15
C LYS A 14 -22.08 8.88 17.36
N SER A 15 -22.29 7.75 18.04
CA SER A 15 -21.25 6.74 18.21
C SER A 15 -20.79 6.17 16.86
N THR A 16 -21.74 5.81 15.99
CA THR A 16 -21.43 5.33 14.63
C THR A 16 -20.66 6.38 13.82
N LEU A 17 -21.07 7.64 13.88
CA LEU A 17 -20.35 8.75 13.20
C LEU A 17 -18.89 8.84 13.65
N LYS A 18 -18.64 8.75 14.96
CA LYS A 18 -17.26 8.78 15.50
C LYS A 18 -16.40 7.61 15.01
N VAL A 19 -17.00 6.42 14.89
CA VAL A 19 -16.32 5.24 14.31
C VAL A 19 -15.99 5.50 12.84
N LEU A 20 -16.94 6.00 12.07
CA LEU A 20 -16.75 6.31 10.65
C LEU A 20 -15.69 7.40 10.42
N GLU A 21 -15.66 8.45 11.26
CA GLU A 21 -14.63 9.49 11.22
C GLU A 21 -13.23 8.91 11.47
N SER A 22 -13.10 8.01 12.45
CA SER A 22 -11.83 7.34 12.78
C SER A 22 -11.36 6.42 11.65
N VAL A 23 -12.30 5.74 10.99
CA VAL A 23 -12.04 4.93 9.80
C VAL A 23 -11.54 5.81 8.66
N VAL A 24 -12.23 6.92 8.37
CA VAL A 24 -11.84 7.85 7.30
C VAL A 24 -10.40 8.34 7.51
N ALA A 25 -10.06 8.72 8.74
CA ALA A 25 -8.69 9.12 9.07
C ALA A 25 -7.67 7.99 8.83
N SER A 26 -8.00 6.76 9.21
CA SER A 26 -7.14 5.58 9.01
C SER A 26 -6.95 5.28 7.53
N MET A 27 -8.03 5.27 6.74
CA MET A 27 -7.99 5.01 5.30
C MET A 27 -7.18 6.08 4.57
N ASN A 28 -7.32 7.36 4.93
CA ASN A 28 -6.50 8.45 4.37
C ASN A 28 -5.01 8.25 4.65
N SER A 29 -4.64 7.82 5.86
CA SER A 29 -3.25 7.53 6.21
C SER A 29 -2.67 6.37 5.38
N VAL A 30 -3.46 5.31 5.17
CA VAL A 30 -3.04 4.16 4.36
C VAL A 30 -2.91 4.53 2.89
N VAL A 31 -3.87 5.26 2.32
CA VAL A 31 -3.77 5.77 0.93
C VAL A 31 -2.49 6.58 0.74
N GLY A 32 -2.17 7.48 1.67
CA GLY A 32 -0.93 8.26 1.62
C GLY A 32 0.33 7.39 1.72
N SER A 33 0.28 6.26 2.42
CA SER A 33 1.40 5.33 2.52
C SER A 33 1.58 4.51 1.24
N VAL A 34 0.48 4.05 0.65
CA VAL A 34 0.47 3.32 -0.63
C VAL A 34 0.92 4.23 -1.78
N GLU A 35 0.44 5.47 -1.86
CA GLU A 35 0.85 6.45 -2.88
C GLU A 35 2.35 6.74 -2.81
N LYS A 36 2.93 6.83 -1.61
CA LYS A 36 4.40 6.98 -1.43
C LYS A 36 5.18 5.75 -1.89
N ALA A 37 4.66 4.54 -1.64
CA ALA A 37 5.35 3.31 -1.97
C ALA A 37 5.31 2.97 -3.47
N LEU A 38 4.18 3.24 -4.14
CA LEU A 38 3.99 2.90 -5.56
C LEU A 38 4.40 4.02 -6.53
N GLY A 39 4.45 5.27 -6.05
CA GLY A 39 4.65 6.46 -6.88
C GLY A 39 3.35 6.92 -7.57
N PRO A 40 3.24 8.22 -7.92
CA PRO A 40 2.02 8.78 -8.52
C PRO A 40 1.70 8.11 -9.86
N GLY A 41 0.44 7.68 -10.03
CA GLY A 41 -0.07 7.11 -11.29
C GLY A 41 -0.01 5.60 -11.42
N LYS A 42 0.59 4.87 -10.47
CA LYS A 42 0.53 3.39 -10.39
C LYS A 42 -0.61 2.88 -9.52
N LEU A 43 -1.65 3.69 -9.37
CA LEU A 43 -2.78 3.44 -8.50
C LEU A 43 -3.55 2.20 -8.98
N GLU A 44 -3.34 1.12 -8.25
CA GLU A 44 -4.06 -0.15 -8.41
C GLU A 44 -5.54 0.01 -8.01
N GLU A 45 -6.36 -0.91 -8.50
CA GLU A 45 -7.81 -1.06 -8.23
C GLU A 45 -8.18 -0.84 -6.75
N ALA A 46 -7.34 -1.33 -5.83
CA ALA A 46 -7.53 -1.19 -4.39
C ALA A 46 -7.61 0.26 -3.89
N VAL A 47 -6.82 1.19 -4.44
CA VAL A 47 -6.88 2.59 -3.99
C VAL A 47 -8.10 3.30 -4.58
N VAL A 48 -8.56 2.91 -5.77
CA VAL A 48 -9.82 3.40 -6.34
C VAL A 48 -10.99 2.94 -5.49
N GLU A 49 -11.00 1.67 -5.08
CA GLU A 49 -12.01 1.11 -4.17
C GLU A 49 -12.05 1.86 -2.84
N VAL A 50 -10.88 2.18 -2.27
CA VAL A 50 -10.77 3.00 -1.05
C VAL A 50 -11.36 4.39 -1.21
N LYS A 51 -11.05 5.08 -2.30
CA LYS A 51 -11.62 6.41 -2.59
C LYS A 51 -13.14 6.34 -2.70
N ASN A 52 -13.68 5.31 -3.36
CA ASN A 52 -15.12 5.12 -3.47
C ASN A 52 -15.78 4.85 -2.12
N THR A 53 -15.21 3.96 -1.30
CA THR A 53 -15.72 3.69 0.05
C THR A 53 -15.65 4.93 0.94
N LEU A 54 -14.57 5.71 0.86
CA LEU A 54 -14.45 6.99 1.56
C LEU A 54 -15.56 7.97 1.17
N LEU A 55 -15.86 8.10 -0.13
CA LEU A 55 -16.93 8.97 -0.62
C LEU A 55 -18.30 8.52 -0.10
N LYS A 56 -18.59 7.21 -0.09
CA LYS A 56 -19.83 6.67 0.48
C LYS A 56 -19.96 7.01 1.97
N VAL A 57 -18.90 6.79 2.75
CA VAL A 57 -18.87 7.12 4.18
C VAL A 57 -19.09 8.62 4.40
N GLN A 58 -18.41 9.48 3.64
CA GLN A 58 -18.56 10.94 3.74
C GLN A 58 -19.97 11.41 3.43
N ASN A 59 -20.59 10.88 2.38
CA ASN A 59 -21.98 11.22 2.02
C ASN A 59 -22.94 10.79 3.14
N PHE A 60 -22.80 9.57 3.64
CA PHE A 60 -23.61 9.08 4.75
C PHE A 60 -23.46 9.94 6.01
N VAL A 61 -22.22 10.24 6.42
CA VAL A 61 -21.96 11.13 7.56
C VAL A 61 -22.61 12.49 7.36
N SER A 62 -22.50 13.08 6.16
CA SER A 62 -23.10 14.38 5.83
C SER A 62 -24.62 14.35 5.95
N ASP A 63 -25.27 13.31 5.44
CA ASP A 63 -26.73 13.19 5.46
C ASP A 63 -27.27 12.97 6.88
N VAL A 64 -26.60 12.12 7.66
CA VAL A 64 -26.91 11.92 9.08
C VAL A 64 -26.70 13.21 9.88
N GLN A 65 -25.63 13.95 9.63
CA GLN A 65 -25.35 15.21 10.32
C GLN A 65 -26.43 16.27 10.04
N LYS A 66 -26.91 16.39 8.79
CA LYS A 66 -28.02 17.28 8.44
C LYS A 66 -29.29 16.93 9.22
N GLU A 67 -29.60 15.65 9.33
CA GLU A 67 -30.81 15.18 10.01
C GLU A 67 -30.70 15.40 11.53
N LEU A 68 -29.53 15.19 12.13
CA LEU A 68 -29.26 15.53 13.54
C LEU A 68 -29.36 17.05 13.79
N GLN A 69 -28.87 17.88 12.86
CA GLN A 69 -29.00 19.33 12.96
C GLN A 69 -30.46 19.76 12.87
N ALA A 70 -31.23 19.20 11.93
CA ALA A 70 -32.67 19.44 11.82
C ALA A 70 -33.41 19.06 13.10
N MET A 71 -33.02 17.96 13.75
CA MET A 71 -33.58 17.55 15.04
C MET A 71 -33.32 18.59 16.14
N ASN A 72 -32.09 19.11 16.21
CA ASN A 72 -31.70 20.13 17.19
C ASN A 72 -32.38 21.50 16.94
N LEU A 73 -32.68 21.82 15.69
CA LEU A 73 -33.31 23.08 15.29
C LEU A 73 -34.85 23.04 15.29
N GLY A 74 -35.46 21.84 15.35
CA GLY A 74 -36.90 21.61 15.31
C GLY A 74 -37.64 22.15 16.53
N LYS A 75 -38.00 23.45 16.50
CA LYS A 75 -38.87 24.09 17.51
C LYS A 75 -40.37 23.82 17.28
N THR A 76 -40.75 23.18 16.17
CA THR A 76 -42.13 22.85 15.79
C THR A 76 -42.30 21.33 15.68
N GLY A 77 -43.32 20.78 16.35
CA GLY A 77 -43.50 19.33 16.56
C GLY A 77 -43.55 18.46 15.28
N THR A 78 -44.00 19.02 14.15
CA THR A 78 -44.09 18.31 12.86
C THR A 78 -42.71 17.98 12.25
N ASN A 79 -41.73 18.88 12.41
CA ASN A 79 -40.37 18.62 11.93
C ASN A 79 -39.65 17.60 12.81
N ARG A 80 -39.91 17.61 14.12
CA ARG A 80 -39.28 16.68 15.06
C ARG A 80 -39.71 15.23 14.82
N GLU A 81 -40.99 14.99 14.54
CA GLU A 81 -41.52 13.65 14.29
C GLU A 81 -40.98 13.06 12.98
N SER A 82 -40.97 13.86 11.90
CA SER A 82 -40.41 13.45 10.61
C SER A 82 -38.90 13.20 10.67
N THR A 83 -38.15 14.03 11.39
CA THR A 83 -36.72 13.82 11.60
C THR A 83 -36.42 12.56 12.43
N THR A 84 -37.22 12.31 13.47
CA THR A 84 -37.08 11.09 14.28
C THR A 84 -37.32 9.84 13.44
N ALA A 85 -38.36 9.82 12.60
CA ALA A 85 -38.66 8.70 11.72
C ALA A 85 -37.53 8.44 10.69
N ARG A 86 -36.85 9.49 10.21
CA ARG A 86 -35.70 9.34 9.32
C ARG A 86 -34.47 8.75 10.01
N LEU A 87 -34.15 9.23 11.21
CA LEU A 87 -33.06 8.66 12.00
C LEU A 87 -33.35 7.20 12.39
N ASP A 88 -34.59 6.90 12.77
CA ASP A 88 -35.02 5.53 13.05
C ASP A 88 -34.85 4.63 11.81
N LYS A 89 -35.24 5.13 10.62
CA LYS A 89 -34.98 4.44 9.36
C LYS A 89 -33.49 4.22 9.13
N ILE A 90 -32.63 5.21 9.34
CA ILE A 90 -31.17 5.07 9.15
C ILE A 90 -30.59 3.97 10.06
N VAL A 91 -31.07 3.87 11.30
CA VAL A 91 -30.63 2.84 12.24
C VAL A 91 -31.17 1.46 11.88
N ASN A 92 -32.40 1.38 11.38
CA ASN A 92 -33.09 0.11 11.15
C ASN A 92 -33.05 -0.37 9.68
N SER A 93 -32.56 0.43 8.73
CA SER A 93 -32.57 0.11 7.29
C SER A 93 -31.46 -0.85 6.86
N GLY A 94 -30.45 -1.10 7.70
CA GLY A 94 -29.26 -1.85 7.30
C GLY A 94 -28.19 -1.00 6.58
N GLU A 95 -28.44 0.31 6.38
CA GLU A 95 -27.49 1.20 5.70
C GLU A 95 -26.17 1.33 6.48
N ILE A 96 -26.25 1.42 7.81
CA ILE A 96 -25.08 1.46 8.69
C ILE A 96 -24.26 0.17 8.55
N GLU A 97 -24.91 -0.98 8.63
CA GLU A 97 -24.29 -2.30 8.52
C GLU A 97 -23.62 -2.49 7.16
N THR A 98 -24.27 -2.02 6.09
CA THR A 98 -23.74 -2.08 4.72
C THR A 98 -22.47 -1.24 4.61
N ILE A 99 -22.50 0.01 5.06
CA ILE A 99 -21.33 0.91 5.00
C ILE A 99 -20.18 0.37 5.84
N LEU A 100 -20.46 -0.12 7.06
CA LEU A 100 -19.45 -0.73 7.92
C LEU A 100 -18.87 -2.01 7.31
N GLY A 101 -19.71 -2.80 6.63
CA GLY A 101 -19.29 -3.99 5.91
C GLY A 101 -18.34 -3.67 4.75
N GLU A 102 -18.71 -2.72 3.89
CA GLU A 102 -17.86 -2.23 2.79
C GLU A 102 -16.54 -1.67 3.31
N VAL A 103 -16.58 -0.82 4.34
CA VAL A 103 -15.40 -0.30 5.03
C VAL A 103 -14.47 -1.42 5.49
N LYS A 104 -15.03 -2.45 6.15
CA LYS A 104 -14.23 -3.55 6.70
C LYS A 104 -13.53 -4.33 5.59
N GLU A 105 -14.21 -4.61 4.49
CA GLU A 105 -13.60 -5.33 3.36
C GLU A 105 -12.53 -4.47 2.67
N THR A 106 -12.81 -3.17 2.45
CA THR A 106 -11.84 -2.25 1.87
C THR A 106 -10.57 -2.12 2.74
N VAL A 107 -10.72 -2.03 4.06
CA VAL A 107 -9.56 -2.01 5.00
C VAL A 107 -8.76 -3.32 4.93
N LYS A 108 -9.44 -4.47 4.82
CA LYS A 108 -8.79 -5.77 4.68
C LYS A 108 -8.01 -5.88 3.37
N GLN A 109 -8.60 -5.50 2.24
CA GLN A 109 -7.91 -5.47 0.94
C GLN A 109 -6.68 -4.55 0.98
N MET A 110 -6.80 -3.38 1.63
CA MET A 110 -5.68 -2.46 1.83
C MET A 110 -4.54 -3.08 2.65
N ASN A 111 -4.85 -3.74 3.77
CA ASN A 111 -3.83 -4.37 4.58
C ASN A 111 -3.07 -5.45 3.78
N GLN A 112 -3.79 -6.22 2.96
CA GLN A 112 -3.18 -7.21 2.06
C GLN A 112 -2.27 -6.56 1.00
N LEU A 113 -2.69 -5.42 0.44
CA LEU A 113 -1.86 -4.66 -0.49
C LEU A 113 -0.57 -4.17 0.19
N VAL A 114 -0.68 -3.53 1.35
CA VAL A 114 0.48 -3.03 2.11
C VAL A 114 1.45 -4.17 2.45
N GLU A 115 0.95 -5.31 2.93
CA GLU A 115 1.80 -6.49 3.17
C GLU A 115 2.49 -7.00 1.89
N GLY A 116 1.78 -6.96 0.76
CA GLY A 116 2.34 -7.32 -0.54
C GLY A 116 3.46 -6.39 -0.98
N LEU A 117 3.30 -5.08 -0.75
CA LEU A 117 4.31 -4.07 -1.04
C LEU A 117 5.55 -4.23 -0.17
N ASP A 118 5.38 -4.48 1.14
CA ASP A 118 6.50 -4.73 2.06
C ASP A 118 7.33 -5.94 1.62
N LYS A 119 6.66 -7.05 1.27
CA LYS A 119 7.33 -8.26 0.78
C LYS A 119 8.09 -8.01 -0.53
N ARG A 120 7.48 -7.29 -1.48
CA ARG A 120 8.13 -6.93 -2.75
C ARG A 120 9.32 -6.00 -2.54
N SER A 121 9.20 -5.02 -1.64
CA SER A 121 10.27 -4.09 -1.30
C SER A 121 11.49 -4.80 -0.70
N LEU A 122 11.26 -5.74 0.23
CA LEU A 122 12.31 -6.58 0.80
C LEU A 122 13.00 -7.43 -0.28
N ALA A 123 12.24 -8.02 -1.19
CA ALA A 123 12.79 -8.80 -2.29
C ALA A 123 13.67 -7.95 -3.24
N ILE A 124 13.21 -6.75 -3.60
CA ILE A 124 13.98 -5.81 -4.43
C ILE A 124 15.28 -5.42 -3.73
N THR A 125 15.23 -5.11 -2.43
CA THR A 125 16.42 -4.76 -1.64
C THR A 125 17.46 -5.87 -1.66
N ASN A 126 17.04 -7.12 -1.49
CA ASN A 126 17.92 -8.29 -1.57
C ASN A 126 18.52 -8.48 -2.98
N ASN A 127 17.73 -8.28 -4.04
CA ASN A 127 18.20 -8.35 -5.41
C ASN A 127 19.22 -7.25 -5.74
N ILE A 128 18.98 -6.02 -5.26
CA ILE A 128 19.93 -4.91 -5.40
C ILE A 128 21.23 -5.26 -4.68
N LYS A 129 21.17 -5.74 -3.44
CA LYS A 129 22.37 -6.17 -2.69
C LYS A 129 23.18 -7.21 -3.47
N SER A 130 22.53 -8.26 -3.95
CA SER A 130 23.17 -9.31 -4.76
C SER A 130 23.77 -8.76 -6.06
N THR A 131 23.05 -7.87 -6.74
CA THR A 131 23.53 -7.22 -7.96
C THR A 131 24.75 -6.34 -7.68
N SER A 132 24.73 -5.55 -6.62
CA SER A 132 25.87 -4.73 -6.19
C SER A 132 27.09 -5.57 -5.83
N GLU A 133 26.90 -6.72 -5.15
CA GLU A 133 27.98 -7.67 -4.85
C GLU A 133 28.57 -8.30 -6.13
N ASN A 134 27.72 -8.64 -7.10
CA ASN A 134 28.17 -9.13 -8.41
C ASN A 134 28.92 -8.05 -9.19
N LEU A 135 28.41 -6.82 -9.21
CA LEU A 135 29.06 -5.69 -9.88
C LEU A 135 30.42 -5.40 -9.25
N LYS A 136 30.52 -5.40 -7.91
CA LYS A 136 31.79 -5.25 -7.21
C LYS A 136 32.82 -6.30 -7.64
N ARG A 137 32.43 -7.59 -7.63
CA ARG A 137 33.31 -8.70 -8.06
C ARG A 137 33.71 -8.60 -9.53
N ALA A 138 32.78 -8.20 -10.40
CA ALA A 138 33.06 -7.99 -11.81
C ALA A 138 34.05 -6.83 -12.00
N SER A 139 33.86 -5.72 -11.29
CA SER A 139 34.78 -4.58 -11.30
C SER A 139 36.17 -4.98 -10.81
N GLU A 140 36.30 -5.71 -9.71
CA GLU A 140 37.58 -6.24 -9.21
C GLU A 140 38.28 -7.13 -10.25
N SER A 141 37.52 -7.98 -10.95
CA SER A 141 38.06 -8.86 -11.99
C SER A 141 38.55 -8.08 -13.22
N LEU A 142 37.83 -7.01 -13.59
CA LEU A 142 38.22 -6.13 -14.70
C LEU A 142 39.47 -5.31 -14.35
N GLU A 143 39.60 -4.86 -13.09
CA GLU A 143 40.78 -4.17 -12.59
C GLU A 143 42.02 -5.07 -12.66
N MET A 144 41.91 -6.31 -12.17
CA MET A 144 43.00 -7.30 -12.28
C MET A 144 43.39 -7.59 -13.73
N LEU A 145 42.41 -7.66 -14.63
CA LEU A 145 42.67 -7.86 -16.06
C LEU A 145 43.40 -6.65 -16.66
N ALA A 146 42.95 -5.43 -16.34
CA ALA A 146 43.57 -4.19 -16.82
C ALA A 146 45.03 -4.08 -16.35
N ASP A 147 45.29 -4.39 -15.07
CA ASP A 147 46.65 -4.42 -14.51
C ASP A 147 47.54 -5.41 -15.26
N ARG A 148 47.02 -6.61 -15.55
CA ARG A 148 47.76 -7.63 -16.31
C ARG A 148 48.04 -7.21 -17.75
N VAL A 149 47.06 -6.59 -18.41
CA VAL A 149 47.22 -6.03 -19.78
C VAL A 149 48.32 -4.97 -19.78
N TYR A 150 48.35 -4.09 -18.79
CA TYR A 150 49.35 -3.04 -18.66
C TYR A 150 50.75 -3.60 -18.39
N ALA A 151 50.87 -4.56 -17.47
CA ALA A 151 52.15 -5.12 -17.05
C ALA A 151 52.77 -6.06 -18.09
N SER A 152 51.95 -6.77 -18.89
CA SER A 152 52.45 -7.79 -19.84
C SER A 152 51.52 -7.96 -21.05
N PRO A 153 51.51 -6.99 -21.99
CA PRO A 153 50.62 -7.04 -23.16
C PRO A 153 50.91 -8.22 -24.11
N SER A 154 52.16 -8.71 -24.13
CA SER A 154 52.58 -9.82 -24.98
C SER A 154 51.96 -11.17 -24.59
N ASP A 155 51.65 -11.38 -23.30
CA ASP A 155 50.99 -12.60 -22.78
C ASP A 155 49.60 -12.80 -23.42
N LEU A 156 48.93 -11.71 -23.80
CA LEU A 156 47.60 -11.75 -24.42
C LEU A 156 47.65 -12.05 -25.91
N LEU A 157 48.72 -11.65 -26.60
CA LEU A 157 48.87 -11.82 -28.05
C LEU A 157 49.59 -13.13 -28.42
N PHE A 158 50.50 -13.60 -27.58
CA PHE A 158 51.36 -14.75 -27.89
C PHE A 158 51.09 -15.98 -27.01
N GLY A 159 50.23 -15.87 -25.99
CA GLY A 159 49.96 -16.95 -25.04
C GLY A 159 51.22 -17.39 -24.29
N GLN A 160 51.12 -18.46 -23.49
CA GLN A 160 52.30 -19.04 -22.87
C GLN A 160 53.26 -19.57 -23.95
N PRO A 161 54.57 -19.29 -23.87
CA PRO A 161 55.54 -19.75 -24.85
C PRO A 161 55.49 -21.28 -24.97
N PRO A 162 55.66 -21.85 -26.19
CA PRO A 162 55.60 -23.29 -26.38
C PRO A 162 56.57 -24.00 -25.43
N PRO A 163 56.18 -25.14 -24.81
CA PRO A 163 57.06 -25.86 -23.92
C PRO A 163 58.39 -26.20 -24.63
N PRO A 164 59.54 -26.08 -23.95
CA PRO A 164 60.84 -26.24 -24.59
C PRO A 164 60.92 -27.60 -25.28
N ARG A 165 61.26 -27.60 -26.58
CA ARG A 165 61.53 -28.83 -27.32
C ARG A 165 62.66 -29.56 -26.60
N ARG A 166 62.41 -30.80 -26.17
CA ARG A 166 63.47 -31.73 -25.75
C ARG A 166 64.50 -31.77 -26.88
N GLY A 167 65.65 -31.15 -26.66
CA GLY A 167 66.75 -31.16 -27.61
C GLY A 167 67.18 -32.60 -27.83
N ASN A 168 67.30 -32.99 -29.08
CA ASN A 168 67.84 -34.29 -29.48
C ASN A 168 69.25 -34.40 -28.87
N GLU A 169 69.40 -35.21 -27.82
CA GLU A 169 70.69 -35.66 -27.33
C GLU A 169 71.38 -36.33 -28.52
N LYS A 170 72.43 -35.66 -29.01
CA LYS A 170 73.34 -36.24 -29.99
C LYS A 170 73.89 -37.53 -29.37
N GLN A 171 73.52 -38.67 -29.95
CA GLN A 171 74.30 -39.89 -29.80
C GLN A 171 75.63 -39.66 -30.50
N GLU A 172 76.63 -39.21 -29.75
CA GLU A 172 78.02 -39.33 -30.14
C GLU A 172 78.38 -40.82 -30.17
N ARG A 173 78.90 -41.28 -31.32
CA ARG A 173 79.63 -42.54 -31.48
C ARG A 173 81.05 -42.20 -31.88
#